data_AF-A0A497LRP6-F1
#
_entry.id   AF-A0A497LRP6-F1
#
_cell.length_a   1.000
_cell.length_b   1.000
_cell.length_c   1.000
_cell.angle_alpha   90.00
_cell.angle_beta   90.00
_cell.angle_gamma   90.00
#
_symmetry.space_group_name_H-M   'P 1'
#
loop_
_entity.id
_entity.type
_entity.pdbx_description
1 polymer ?
#
loop_
_entity_poly.entity_id
_entity_poly.type
_entity_poly.pdbx_seq_one_letter_code
_entity_poly.pdbx_strand_id
1 'polypeptide(L)'
;MSEKRIFITDCEGPISKNDNAFELASQFIPQGEKFFKLISKYDDILAEVLKRPGYKAGNTLKLILPFLKAYGVTTQKMREYSAKNILLVPGADETLQYVRNIMPAYIVSTSYEPYIHALCSLTDFPYENVYCTKVDIDKHPLSESEKKILVRLAEEIVSMPMLEIPKGASSLNDFPEKDRKIIERLDLR
;
A
#
# COMPACT_ATOMS: atom_id res chain seq x y z
N MET A 1 -4.95 -39.82 -7.52
CA MET A 1 -4.37 -38.55 -8.00
C MET A 1 -3.56 -37.98 -6.85
N SER A 2 -2.26 -37.74 -7.00
CA SER A 2 -1.49 -37.08 -5.94
C SER A 2 -1.98 -35.64 -5.80
N GLU A 3 -2.29 -35.19 -4.59
CA GLU A 3 -2.63 -33.80 -4.34
C GLU A 3 -1.46 -32.91 -4.77
N LYS A 4 -1.70 -32.01 -5.73
CA LYS A 4 -0.72 -31.01 -6.14
C LYS A 4 -0.63 -29.95 -5.04
N ARG A 5 0.48 -29.94 -4.30
CA ARG A 5 0.80 -28.89 -3.34
C ARG A 5 1.29 -27.65 -4.09
N ILE A 6 0.90 -26.47 -3.61
CA ILE A 6 1.36 -25.17 -4.11
C ILE A 6 1.85 -24.33 -2.94
N PHE A 7 2.81 -23.45 -3.21
CA PHE A 7 3.29 -22.46 -2.26
C PHE A 7 2.76 -21.08 -2.66
N ILE A 8 2.27 -20.32 -1.67
CA ILE A 8 1.79 -18.95 -1.87
C ILE A 8 2.39 -18.11 -0.74
N THR A 9 3.02 -17.00 -1.10
CA THR A 9 3.59 -16.04 -0.15
C THR A 9 3.16 -14.63 -0.48
N ASP A 10 3.13 -13.77 0.54
CA ASP A 10 3.16 -12.32 0.32
C ASP A 10 4.59 -11.88 -0.08
N CYS A 11 4.69 -10.65 -0.59
CA CYS A 11 5.94 -9.99 -0.92
C CYS A 11 6.55 -9.23 0.27
N GLU A 12 5.83 -8.24 0.79
CA GLU A 12 6.33 -7.38 1.87
C GLU A 12 6.26 -8.13 3.21
N GLY A 13 7.40 -8.26 3.89
CA GLY A 13 7.57 -9.10 5.08
C GLY A 13 8.31 -10.42 4.77
N PRO A 14 7.75 -11.35 3.98
CA PRO A 14 8.43 -12.62 3.68
C PRO A 14 9.61 -12.52 2.70
N ILE A 15 9.47 -11.69 1.65
CA ILE A 15 10.48 -11.60 0.57
C ILE A 15 11.27 -10.30 0.70
N SER A 16 10.58 -9.18 0.89
CA SER A 16 11.18 -7.86 0.99
C SER A 16 10.91 -7.21 2.34
N LYS A 17 11.87 -6.40 2.81
CA LYS A 17 11.76 -5.59 4.03
C LYS A 17 11.09 -4.25 3.80
N ASN A 18 10.90 -3.84 2.54
CA ASN A 18 10.26 -2.57 2.22
C ASN A 18 8.77 -2.57 2.56
N ASP A 19 8.24 -1.36 2.78
CA ASP A 19 6.81 -1.05 2.62
C ASP A 19 6.73 -0.07 1.44
N ASN A 20 6.39 -0.56 0.25
CA ASN A 20 6.52 0.21 -0.98
C ASN A 20 5.61 1.45 -0.96
N ALA A 21 4.42 1.32 -0.40
CA ALA A 21 3.44 2.38 -0.38
C ALA A 21 3.86 3.49 0.58
N PHE A 22 4.34 3.11 1.77
CA PHE A 22 4.92 4.03 2.74
C PHE A 22 6.13 4.76 2.15
N GLU A 23 7.04 4.04 1.50
CA GLU A 23 8.25 4.62 0.93
C GLU A 23 7.94 5.61 -0.21
N LEU A 24 7.02 5.27 -1.11
CA LEU A 24 6.59 6.19 -2.17
C LEU A 24 5.93 7.45 -1.58
N ALA A 25 5.06 7.31 -0.58
CA ALA A 25 4.47 8.47 0.09
C ALA A 25 5.56 9.33 0.74
N SER A 26 6.46 8.70 1.51
CA SER A 26 7.57 9.38 2.22
C SER A 26 8.51 10.12 1.27
N GLN A 27 8.78 9.55 0.11
CA GLN A 27 9.66 10.13 -0.89
C GLN A 27 9.03 11.31 -1.64
N PHE A 28 7.74 11.22 -2.00
CA PHE A 28 7.14 12.14 -2.97
C PHE A 28 6.13 13.12 -2.38
N ILE A 29 5.64 12.89 -1.16
CA ILE A 29 4.67 13.75 -0.48
C ILE A 29 5.37 14.50 0.66
N PRO A 30 5.23 15.84 0.78
CA PRO A 30 5.71 16.57 1.94
C PRO A 30 5.15 15.99 3.24
N GLN A 31 6.02 15.67 4.20
CA GLN A 31 5.65 14.95 5.43
C GLN A 31 4.95 13.60 5.15
N GLY A 32 5.35 12.93 4.08
CA GLY A 32 4.73 11.71 3.56
C GLY A 32 4.66 10.57 4.55
N GLU A 33 5.63 10.43 5.47
CA GLU A 33 5.58 9.41 6.53
C GLU A 33 4.35 9.60 7.45
N LYS A 34 4.10 10.84 7.88
CA LYS A 34 2.97 11.17 8.75
C LYS A 34 1.65 11.01 7.99
N PHE A 35 1.62 11.53 6.76
CA PHE A 35 0.48 11.36 5.86
C PHE A 35 0.10 9.89 5.70
N PHE A 36 1.07 9.04 5.35
CA PHE A 36 0.83 7.61 5.15
C PHE A 36 0.32 6.93 6.41
N LYS A 37 0.94 7.18 7.57
CA LYS A 37 0.52 6.59 8.84
C LYS A 37 -0.93 6.95 9.19
N LEU A 38 -1.36 8.20 8.94
CA LEU A 38 -2.74 8.62 9.16
C LEU A 38 -3.72 7.90 8.22
N ILE A 39 -3.40 7.82 6.92
CA ILE A 39 -4.23 7.11 5.94
C ILE A 39 -4.28 5.61 6.24
N SER A 40 -3.16 5.00 6.64
CA SER A 40 -3.09 3.59 7.03
C SER A 40 -3.91 3.30 8.28
N LYS A 41 -3.84 4.17 9.31
CA LYS A 41 -4.71 4.06 10.47
C LYS A 41 -6.18 4.21 10.12
N TYR A 42 -6.49 5.10 9.19
CA TYR A 42 -7.86 5.25 8.70
C TYR A 42 -8.34 3.99 7.94
N ASP A 43 -7.51 3.39 7.08
CA ASP A 43 -7.76 2.11 6.41
C ASP A 43 -8.06 0.99 7.43
N ASP A 44 -7.25 0.87 8.49
CA ASP A 44 -7.47 -0.09 9.59
C ASP A 44 -8.82 0.14 10.28
N ILE A 45 -9.19 1.40 10.55
CA ILE A 45 -10.48 1.75 11.17
C ILE A 45 -11.64 1.33 10.27
N LEU A 46 -11.53 1.58 8.96
CA LEU A 46 -12.58 1.21 8.00
C LEU A 46 -12.74 -0.32 7.86
N ALA A 47 -11.63 -1.04 7.84
CA ALA A 47 -11.61 -2.49 7.64
C ALA A 47 -11.95 -3.28 8.91
N GLU A 48 -11.30 -2.96 10.03
CA GLU A 48 -11.33 -3.81 11.23
C GLU A 48 -12.35 -3.34 12.27
N VAL A 49 -12.53 -2.02 12.42
CA VAL A 49 -13.43 -1.46 13.43
C VAL A 49 -14.84 -1.26 12.87
N LEU A 50 -14.96 -0.49 11.79
CA LEU A 50 -16.25 -0.19 11.18
C LEU A 50 -16.76 -1.31 10.27
N LYS A 51 -15.86 -2.23 9.84
CA LYS A 51 -16.17 -3.35 8.93
C LYS A 51 -17.03 -2.91 7.76
N ARG A 52 -16.61 -1.80 7.13
CA ARG A 52 -17.38 -1.12 6.09
C ARG A 52 -17.79 -2.12 5.00
N PRO A 53 -19.08 -2.24 4.65
CA PRO A 53 -19.52 -3.20 3.65
C PRO A 53 -18.77 -3.03 2.33
N GLY A 54 -18.18 -4.13 1.83
CA GLY A 54 -17.41 -4.15 0.59
C GLY A 54 -16.00 -3.54 0.68
N TYR A 55 -15.58 -3.08 1.85
CA TYR A 55 -14.21 -2.60 2.09
C TYR A 55 -13.29 -3.76 2.52
N LYS A 56 -11.99 -3.64 2.22
CA LYS A 56 -10.96 -4.64 2.55
C LYS A 56 -9.76 -3.93 3.16
N ALA A 57 -9.09 -4.59 4.10
CA ALA A 57 -7.81 -4.12 4.62
C ALA A 57 -6.76 -4.04 3.49
N GLY A 58 -5.80 -3.12 3.63
CA GLY A 58 -4.75 -2.88 2.63
C GLY A 58 -5.16 -1.93 1.51
N ASN A 59 -6.31 -1.25 1.63
CA ASN A 59 -6.73 -0.23 0.67
C ASN A 59 -5.98 1.09 0.84
N THR A 60 -5.10 1.21 1.83
CA THR A 60 -4.18 2.35 1.98
C THR A 60 -3.52 2.74 0.65
N LEU A 61 -3.00 1.75 -0.11
CA LEU A 61 -2.40 1.99 -1.43
C LEU A 61 -3.38 2.63 -2.42
N LYS A 62 -4.64 2.21 -2.40
CA LYS A 62 -5.67 2.83 -3.25
C LYS A 62 -5.96 4.27 -2.83
N LEU A 63 -5.96 4.55 -1.53
CA LEU A 63 -6.27 5.88 -0.97
C LEU A 63 -5.16 6.90 -1.24
N ILE A 64 -3.89 6.51 -1.18
CA ILE A 64 -2.78 7.45 -1.37
C ILE A 64 -2.50 7.80 -2.85
N LEU A 65 -2.97 6.97 -3.79
CA LEU A 65 -2.62 7.08 -5.20
C LEU A 65 -2.97 8.44 -5.84
N PRO A 66 -4.17 9.03 -5.61
CA PRO A 66 -4.48 10.36 -6.12
C PRO A 66 -3.50 11.44 -5.62
N PHE A 67 -3.04 11.33 -4.37
CA PHE A 67 -2.08 12.26 -3.78
C PHE A 67 -0.71 12.12 -4.44
N LEU A 68 -0.22 10.89 -4.62
CA LEU A 68 1.01 10.65 -5.38
C LEU A 68 0.92 11.31 -6.77
N LYS A 69 -0.21 11.17 -7.47
CA LYS A 69 -0.43 11.82 -8.77
C LYS A 69 -0.40 13.35 -8.66
N ALA A 70 -1.05 13.92 -7.66
CA ALA A 70 -1.08 15.37 -7.43
C ALA A 70 0.32 15.94 -7.17
N TYR A 71 1.22 15.18 -6.53
CA TYR A 71 2.63 15.54 -6.35
C TYR A 71 3.53 15.17 -7.54
N GLY A 72 2.95 14.79 -8.68
CA GLY A 72 3.67 14.58 -9.93
C GLY A 72 4.43 13.24 -9.98
N VAL A 73 3.99 12.24 -9.22
CA VAL A 73 4.44 10.85 -9.39
C VAL A 73 3.86 10.30 -10.69
N THR A 74 4.71 9.59 -11.43
CA THR A 74 4.37 8.89 -12.68
C THR A 74 4.64 7.40 -12.50
N THR A 75 4.07 6.57 -13.37
CA THR A 75 4.33 5.11 -13.37
C THR A 75 5.83 4.86 -13.54
N GLN A 76 6.51 5.67 -14.35
CA GLN A 76 7.97 5.61 -14.53
C GLN A 76 8.73 5.91 -13.22
N LYS A 77 8.38 6.98 -12.48
CA LYS A 77 9.02 7.29 -11.20
C LYS A 77 8.83 6.16 -10.17
N MET A 78 7.65 5.53 -10.14
CA MET A 78 7.40 4.38 -9.26
C MET A 78 8.31 3.20 -9.62
N ARG A 79 8.48 2.89 -10.91
CA ARG A 79 9.38 1.83 -11.39
C ARG A 79 10.83 2.11 -11.02
N GLU A 80 11.31 3.32 -11.31
CA GLU A 80 12.69 3.72 -11.03
C GLU A 80 13.00 3.73 -9.53
N TYR A 81 12.08 4.23 -8.71
CA TYR A 81 12.24 4.21 -7.26
C TYR A 81 12.30 2.77 -6.75
N SER A 82 11.39 1.91 -7.21
CA SER A 82 11.33 0.50 -6.78
C SER A 82 12.61 -0.25 -7.13
N ALA A 83 13.08 -0.15 -8.38
CA ALA A 83 14.29 -0.85 -8.84
C ALA A 83 15.56 -0.46 -8.07
N LYS A 84 15.62 0.75 -7.51
CA LYS A 84 16.78 1.26 -6.77
C LYS A 84 16.77 0.91 -5.28
N ASN A 85 15.60 0.63 -4.70
CA ASN A 85 15.43 0.61 -3.24
C ASN A 85 14.94 -0.73 -2.66
N ILE A 86 14.80 -1.79 -3.47
CA ILE A 86 14.42 -3.10 -2.94
C ILE A 86 15.47 -3.63 -1.96
N LEU A 87 15.00 -4.04 -0.78
CA LEU A 87 15.77 -4.65 0.29
C LEU A 87 15.21 -6.04 0.59
N LEU A 88 15.87 -7.08 0.10
CA LEU A 88 15.43 -8.45 0.35
C LEU A 88 15.63 -8.86 1.81
N VAL A 89 14.73 -9.73 2.28
CA VAL A 89 14.95 -10.52 3.49
C VAL A 89 16.12 -11.49 3.21
N PRO A 90 17.09 -11.64 4.13
CA PRO A 90 18.20 -12.57 3.93
C PRO A 90 17.70 -13.99 3.66
N GLY A 91 18.19 -14.63 2.59
CA GLY A 91 17.77 -15.97 2.20
C GLY A 91 16.48 -16.04 1.36
N ALA A 92 15.80 -14.90 1.11
CA ALA A 92 14.52 -14.90 0.41
C ALA A 92 14.65 -15.38 -1.04
N ASP A 93 15.66 -14.89 -1.77
CA ASP A 93 15.89 -15.28 -3.16
C ASP A 93 16.21 -16.78 -3.26
N GLU A 94 17.14 -17.26 -2.44
CA GLU A 94 17.52 -18.67 -2.38
C GLU A 94 16.33 -19.57 -2.01
N THR A 95 15.48 -19.10 -1.10
CA THR A 95 14.27 -19.82 -0.68
C THR A 95 13.25 -19.87 -1.83
N LEU A 96 13.02 -18.76 -2.52
CA LEU A 96 12.10 -18.71 -3.67
C LEU A 96 12.56 -19.66 -4.78
N GLN A 97 13.86 -19.65 -5.09
CA GLN A 97 14.45 -20.56 -6.07
C GLN A 97 14.31 -22.03 -5.64
N TYR A 98 14.62 -22.33 -4.37
CA TYR A 98 14.46 -23.69 -3.84
C TYR A 98 13.01 -24.18 -3.93
N VAL A 99 12.05 -23.38 -3.46
CA VAL A 99 10.64 -23.76 -3.46
C VAL A 99 10.11 -23.98 -4.87
N ARG A 100 10.49 -23.11 -5.82
CA ARG A 100 10.11 -23.24 -7.24
C ARG A 100 10.61 -24.53 -7.90
N ASN A 101 11.75 -25.05 -7.45
CA ASN A 101 12.31 -26.31 -7.97
C ASN A 101 11.54 -27.55 -7.49
N ILE A 102 10.78 -27.43 -6.40
CA ILE A 102 10.07 -28.58 -5.78
C ILE A 102 8.55 -28.50 -5.91
N MET A 103 7.98 -27.31 -6.14
CA MET A 103 6.54 -27.12 -6.36
C MET A 103 6.22 -25.78 -7.05
N PRO A 104 5.02 -25.64 -7.66
CA PRO A 104 4.54 -24.34 -8.12
C PRO A 104 4.48 -23.32 -6.97
N ALA A 105 5.01 -22.13 -7.21
CA ALA A 105 5.07 -21.03 -6.26
C ALA A 105 4.41 -19.79 -6.85
N TYR A 106 3.67 -19.06 -6.01
CA TYR A 106 2.98 -17.83 -6.37
C TYR A 106 3.26 -16.72 -5.35
N ILE A 107 3.29 -15.48 -5.82
CA ILE A 107 3.31 -14.30 -4.96
C ILE A 107 1.95 -13.63 -5.05
N VAL A 108 1.34 -13.31 -3.91
CA VAL A 108 0.08 -12.55 -3.84
C VAL A 108 0.33 -11.36 -2.92
N SER A 109 0.32 -10.15 -3.48
CA SER A 109 0.70 -8.94 -2.75
C SER A 109 -0.23 -7.76 -3.03
N THR A 110 -0.38 -6.88 -2.04
CA THR A 110 -1.10 -5.61 -2.21
C THR A 110 -0.25 -4.54 -2.88
N SER A 111 1.07 -4.68 -2.94
CA SER A 111 1.99 -3.70 -3.52
C SER A 111 1.69 -3.43 -5.00
N TYR A 112 2.09 -2.25 -5.47
CA TYR A 112 1.87 -1.86 -6.85
C TYR A 112 2.71 -2.68 -7.84
N GLU A 113 2.14 -2.93 -9.03
CA GLU A 113 2.79 -3.63 -10.12
C GLU A 113 4.22 -3.15 -10.48
N PRO A 114 4.55 -1.84 -10.51
CA PRO A 114 5.92 -1.36 -10.67
C PRO A 114 6.94 -1.95 -9.70
N TYR A 115 6.56 -2.10 -8.44
CA TYR A 115 7.43 -2.64 -7.40
C TYR A 115 7.62 -4.14 -7.56
N ILE A 116 6.53 -4.84 -7.82
CA ILE A 116 6.55 -6.29 -8.07
C ILE A 116 7.35 -6.64 -9.31
N HIS A 117 7.29 -5.85 -10.38
CA HIS A 117 8.15 -6.06 -11.54
C HIS A 117 9.63 -5.97 -11.19
N ALA A 118 10.02 -4.94 -10.42
CA ALA A 118 11.40 -4.78 -9.98
C ALA A 118 11.86 -5.96 -9.08
N LEU A 119 10.98 -6.43 -8.18
CA LEU A 119 11.24 -7.60 -7.34
C LEU A 119 11.42 -8.88 -8.17
N CYS A 120 10.54 -9.13 -9.15
CA CYS A 120 10.62 -10.28 -10.02
C CYS A 120 11.91 -10.27 -10.85
N SER A 121 12.29 -9.10 -11.39
CA SER A 121 13.55 -8.95 -12.11
C SER A 121 14.77 -9.19 -11.22
N LEU A 122 14.72 -8.82 -9.94
CA LEU A 122 15.82 -9.01 -8.99
C LEU A 122 15.99 -10.47 -8.56
N THR A 123 14.87 -11.19 -8.38
CA THR A 123 14.83 -12.58 -7.85
C THR A 123 14.67 -13.65 -8.93
N ASP A 124 14.65 -13.24 -10.20
CA ASP A 124 14.30 -14.09 -11.35
C ASP A 124 12.98 -14.86 -11.16
N PHE A 125 12.01 -14.30 -10.41
CA PHE A 125 10.71 -14.91 -10.17
C PHE A 125 9.76 -14.67 -11.35
N PRO A 126 9.05 -15.71 -11.85
CA PRO A 126 8.16 -15.60 -13.01
C PRO A 126 6.99 -14.69 -12.69
N TYR A 127 6.92 -13.57 -13.42
CA TYR A 127 5.91 -12.56 -13.21
C TYR A 127 4.48 -13.08 -13.44
N GLU A 128 4.32 -14.04 -14.35
CA GLU A 128 3.04 -14.72 -14.61
C GLU A 128 2.47 -15.48 -13.40
N ASN A 129 3.30 -15.77 -12.40
CA ASN A 129 2.90 -16.39 -11.14
C ASN A 129 2.69 -15.37 -10.02
N VAL A 130 2.55 -14.07 -10.36
CA VAL A 130 2.35 -13.01 -9.37
C VAL A 130 1.00 -12.31 -9.54
N TYR A 131 0.31 -12.14 -8.43
CA TYR A 131 -0.92 -11.36 -8.31
C TYR A 131 -0.63 -10.11 -7.48
N CYS A 132 -0.89 -8.94 -8.05
CA CYS A 132 -0.58 -7.66 -7.42
C CYS A 132 -1.57 -6.55 -7.79
N THR A 133 -1.46 -5.39 -7.13
CA THR A 133 -2.25 -4.21 -7.46
C THR A 133 -1.77 -3.60 -8.77
N LYS A 134 -2.51 -3.85 -9.85
CA LYS A 134 -2.28 -3.24 -11.16
C LYS A 134 -2.52 -1.74 -11.07
N VAL A 135 -1.53 -0.96 -11.49
CA VAL A 135 -1.63 0.50 -11.47
C VAL A 135 -0.93 1.12 -12.65
N ASP A 136 -1.63 2.06 -13.29
CA ASP A 136 -1.08 2.94 -14.29
C ASP A 136 -1.56 4.36 -13.99
N ILE A 137 -0.80 5.04 -13.13
CA ILE A 137 -1.18 6.35 -12.60
C ILE A 137 -1.17 7.43 -13.70
N ASP A 138 -0.54 7.15 -14.83
CA ASP A 138 -0.45 8.07 -15.96
C ASP A 138 -1.71 8.08 -16.82
N LYS A 139 -2.55 7.03 -16.76
CA LYS A 139 -3.87 7.00 -17.40
C LYS A 139 -4.93 7.86 -16.71
N HIS A 140 -4.62 8.41 -15.54
CA HIS A 140 -5.55 9.21 -14.74
C HIS A 140 -5.03 10.66 -14.65
N PRO A 141 -5.25 11.49 -15.70
CA PRO A 141 -4.88 12.90 -15.64
C PRO A 141 -5.70 13.62 -14.56
N LEU A 142 -5.06 14.57 -13.88
CA LEU A 142 -5.71 15.49 -12.96
C LEU A 142 -5.73 16.88 -13.56
N SER A 143 -6.87 17.55 -13.48
CA SER A 143 -6.95 18.98 -13.72
C SER A 143 -6.16 19.75 -12.66
N GLU A 144 -5.76 20.98 -12.98
CA GLU A 144 -5.09 21.87 -12.01
C GLU A 144 -5.96 22.14 -10.77
N SER A 145 -7.28 22.15 -10.92
CA SER A 145 -8.22 22.26 -9.79
C SER A 145 -8.20 21.04 -8.87
N GLU A 146 -8.25 19.82 -9.44
CA GLU A 146 -8.21 18.58 -8.65
C GLU A 146 -6.88 18.44 -7.93
N LYS A 147 -5.78 18.76 -8.62
CA LYS A 147 -4.44 18.79 -8.03
C LYS A 147 -4.38 19.73 -6.82
N LYS A 148 -4.89 20.95 -6.94
CA LYS A 148 -4.95 21.92 -5.83
C LYS A 148 -5.78 21.40 -4.65
N ILE A 149 -6.90 20.73 -4.92
CA ILE A 149 -7.74 20.12 -3.88
C ILE A 149 -6.96 19.02 -3.15
N LEU A 150 -6.34 18.10 -3.88
CA LEU A 150 -5.58 16.99 -3.30
C LEU A 150 -4.38 17.46 -2.48
N VAL A 151 -3.66 18.50 -2.94
CA VAL A 151 -2.56 19.10 -2.16
C VAL A 151 -3.08 19.72 -0.86
N ARG A 152 -4.18 20.49 -0.93
CA ARG A 152 -4.79 21.07 0.28
C ARG A 152 -5.28 20.01 1.26
N LEU A 153 -5.87 18.92 0.76
CA LEU A 153 -6.31 17.79 1.58
C LEU A 153 -5.11 17.10 2.22
N ALA A 154 -4.01 16.89 1.51
CA ALA A 154 -2.79 16.32 2.09
C ALA A 154 -2.26 17.19 3.23
N GLU A 155 -2.17 18.51 3.03
CA GLU A 155 -1.76 19.46 4.07
C GLU A 155 -2.67 19.40 5.30
N GLU A 156 -3.99 19.34 5.07
CA GLU A 156 -4.97 19.19 6.14
C GLU A 156 -4.79 17.87 6.90
N ILE A 157 -4.69 16.74 6.20
CA ILE A 157 -4.49 15.42 6.81
C ILE A 157 -3.22 15.44 7.66
N VAL A 158 -2.11 15.93 7.13
CA VAL A 158 -0.84 16.00 7.87
C VAL A 158 -0.94 16.90 9.10
N SER A 159 -1.84 17.90 9.13
CA SER A 159 -2.07 18.74 10.31
C SER A 159 -2.86 18.04 11.43
N MET A 160 -3.55 16.92 11.13
CA MET A 160 -4.33 16.17 12.11
C MET A 160 -3.42 15.49 13.15
N PRO A 161 -3.91 15.31 14.40
CA PRO A 161 -3.23 14.44 15.36
C PRO A 161 -3.32 12.98 14.90
N MET A 162 -2.36 12.15 15.33
CA MET A 162 -2.37 10.72 15.02
C MET A 162 -3.59 10.06 15.65
N LEU A 163 -4.28 9.22 14.87
CA LEU A 163 -5.39 8.40 15.33
C LEU A 163 -4.86 7.19 16.09
N GLU A 164 -5.45 6.93 17.26
CA GLU A 164 -5.21 5.70 18.03
C GLU A 164 -6.49 4.88 18.04
N ILE A 165 -6.37 3.58 17.78
CA ILE A 165 -7.51 2.66 17.82
C ILE A 165 -7.64 2.15 19.26
N PRO A 166 -8.73 2.47 19.98
CA PRO A 166 -8.92 1.99 21.35
C PRO A 166 -8.95 0.45 21.39
N LYS A 167 -8.38 -0.13 22.45
CA LYS A 167 -8.35 -1.58 22.61
C LYS A 167 -9.78 -2.14 22.67
N GLY A 168 -10.11 -3.03 21.74
CA GLY A 168 -11.44 -3.64 21.66
C GLY A 168 -12.51 -2.75 21.00
N ALA A 169 -12.11 -1.65 20.34
CA ALA A 169 -13.04 -0.84 19.56
C ALA A 169 -13.72 -1.68 18.47
N SER A 170 -15.05 -1.57 18.41
CA SER A 170 -15.91 -2.28 17.46
C SER A 170 -16.91 -1.35 16.78
N SER A 171 -16.92 -0.08 17.15
CA SER A 171 -17.78 0.95 16.59
C SER A 171 -17.11 2.33 16.67
N LEU A 172 -17.62 3.30 15.90
CA LEU A 172 -17.15 4.68 15.96
C LEU A 172 -17.32 5.29 17.36
N ASN A 173 -18.33 4.87 18.13
CA ASN A 173 -18.61 5.38 19.46
C ASN A 173 -17.57 5.00 20.52
N ASP A 174 -16.72 4.02 20.23
CA ASP A 174 -15.63 3.61 21.12
C ASP A 174 -14.46 4.60 21.08
N PHE A 175 -14.43 5.51 20.10
CA PHE A 175 -13.39 6.54 19.95
C PHE A 175 -13.71 7.81 20.76
N PRO A 176 -12.67 8.51 21.28
CA PRO A 176 -12.82 9.85 21.82
C PRO A 176 -13.48 10.81 20.82
N GLU A 177 -14.24 11.79 21.31
CA GLU A 177 -14.95 12.75 20.45
C GLU A 177 -14.03 13.46 19.44
N LYS A 178 -12.81 13.81 19.85
CA LYS A 178 -11.80 14.40 18.97
C LYS A 178 -11.44 13.50 17.76
N ASP A 179 -11.33 12.20 17.99
CA ASP A 179 -10.88 11.24 16.97
C ASP A 179 -12.05 10.88 16.05
N ARG A 180 -13.27 10.81 16.60
CA ARG A 180 -14.50 10.67 15.80
C ARG A 180 -14.64 11.78 14.76
N LYS A 181 -14.43 13.05 15.15
CA LYS A 181 -14.48 14.20 14.23
C LYS A 181 -13.44 14.10 13.11
N ILE A 182 -12.26 13.56 13.41
CA ILE A 182 -11.21 13.34 12.41
C ILE A 182 -11.61 12.22 11.44
N ILE A 183 -12.10 11.09 11.96
CA ILE A 183 -12.57 9.97 11.15
C ILE A 183 -13.72 10.42 10.23
N GLU A 184 -14.68 11.17 10.76
CA GLU A 184 -15.77 11.76 9.97
C GLU A 184 -15.25 12.73 8.90
N ARG A 185 -14.22 13.54 9.21
CA ARG A 185 -13.60 14.45 8.25
C ARG A 185 -12.87 13.69 7.13
N LEU A 186 -12.20 12.60 7.44
CA LEU A 186 -11.53 11.73 6.47
C LEU A 186 -12.53 10.93 5.62
N ASP A 187 -13.75 10.73 6.10
CA ASP A 187 -14.80 9.99 5.41
C ASP A 187 -15.69 10.84 4.50
N LEU A 188 -15.53 12.16 4.50
CA LEU A 188 -16.44 13.05 3.80
C LEU A 188 -16.64 12.63 2.34
N ARG A 189 -17.90 12.26 2.09
CA ARG A 189 -18.52 12.03 0.79
C ARG A 189 -19.00 13.35 0.20
#